data_AF-B7PFG5-F1
#
_entry.id   AF-B7PFG5-F1
#
_cell.length_a   1.000
_cell.length_b   1.000
_cell.length_c   1.000
_cell.angle_alpha   90.00
_cell.angle_beta   90.00
_cell.angle_gamma   90.00
#
_symmetry.space_group_name_H-M   'P 1'
#
loop_
_entity.id
_entity.type
_entity.pdbx_description
1 polymer ?
#
loop_
_entity_poly.entity_id
_entity_poly.type
_entity_poly.pdbx_seq_one_letter_code
_entity_poly.pdbx_strand_id
1 'polypeptide(L)'
;ENIRRLSEEEVVLLTTVLFLGGFQTTSITLSFMSLLLAMHPEVQEKVRQEVKAAIESSGRLDYDTTMHKLKYTTQVMNETLRLYPPSLT
;
A
#
# COMPACT_ATOMS: atom_id res chain seq x y z
N GLU A 1 31.86 3.91 -18.44
CA GLU A 1 30.99 2.74 -18.24
C GLU A 1 30.19 2.47 -19.50
N ASN A 2 30.09 1.21 -19.93
CA ASN A 2 29.34 0.81 -21.11
C ASN A 2 27.94 0.34 -20.66
N ILE A 3 26.94 1.20 -20.75
CA ILE A 3 25.57 0.90 -20.27
C ILE A 3 24.87 0.03 -21.33
N ARG A 4 24.61 -1.25 -21.00
CA ARG A 4 23.83 -2.17 -21.83
C ARG A 4 22.38 -1.68 -21.91
N ARG A 5 21.86 -1.50 -23.12
CA ARG A 5 20.43 -1.21 -23.36
C ARG A 5 19.61 -2.51 -23.27
N LEU A 6 18.40 -2.40 -22.77
CA LEU A 6 17.43 -3.49 -22.77
C LEU A 6 16.89 -3.72 -24.20
N SER A 7 16.68 -4.97 -24.58
CA SER A 7 15.93 -5.29 -25.79
C SER A 7 14.45 -5.00 -25.59
N GLU A 8 13.69 -4.87 -26.69
CA GLU A 8 12.23 -4.70 -26.61
C GLU A 8 11.55 -5.87 -25.87
N GLU A 9 11.99 -7.10 -26.14
CA GLU A 9 11.52 -8.30 -25.45
C GLU A 9 11.79 -8.26 -23.95
N GLU A 10 12.98 -7.81 -23.54
CA GLU A 10 13.34 -7.64 -22.13
C GLU A 10 12.47 -6.57 -21.46
N VAL A 11 12.22 -5.44 -22.14
CA VAL A 11 11.34 -4.37 -21.63
C VAL A 11 9.91 -4.89 -21.43
N VAL A 12 9.36 -5.61 -22.40
CA VAL A 12 8.01 -6.19 -22.31
C VAL A 12 7.92 -7.18 -21.16
N LEU A 13 8.89 -8.10 -21.05
CA LEU A 13 8.94 -9.09 -19.98
C LEU A 13 9.02 -8.43 -18.60
N LEU A 14 9.97 -7.53 -18.39
CA LEU A 14 10.19 -6.88 -17.09
C LEU A 14 8.98 -6.03 -16.68
N THR A 15 8.36 -5.32 -17.63
CA THR A 15 7.16 -4.52 -17.36
C THR A 15 5.98 -5.42 -16.99
N THR A 16 5.83 -6.56 -17.66
CA THR A 16 4.75 -7.52 -17.36
C THR A 16 4.91 -8.11 -15.95
N VAL A 17 6.12 -8.51 -15.59
CA VAL A 17 6.43 -9.05 -14.25
C VAL A 17 6.19 -8.00 -13.17
N LEU A 18 6.66 -6.77 -13.39
CA LEU A 18 6.46 -5.66 -12.46
C LEU A 18 4.95 -5.35 -12.28
N PHE A 19 4.20 -5.33 -13.38
CA PHE A 19 2.78 -5.06 -13.36
C PHE A 19 2.02 -6.14 -12.58
N LEU A 20 2.19 -7.42 -12.92
CA LEU A 20 1.49 -8.51 -12.24
C LEU A 20 1.89 -8.63 -10.78
N GLY A 21 3.20 -8.58 -10.50
CA GLY A 21 3.73 -8.69 -9.14
C GLY A 21 3.26 -7.57 -8.23
N GLY A 22 3.19 -6.34 -8.74
CA GLY A 22 2.69 -5.18 -7.98
C GLY A 22 1.16 -5.15 -7.88
N PHE A 23 0.44 -5.49 -8.95
CA PHE A 23 -1.01 -5.36 -9.02
C PHE A 23 -1.71 -6.38 -8.11
N GLN A 24 -1.43 -7.67 -8.27
CA GLN A 24 -2.17 -8.71 -7.54
C GLN A 24 -1.92 -8.61 -6.03
N THR A 25 -0.67 -8.48 -5.62
CA THR A 25 -0.30 -8.43 -4.20
C THR A 25 -0.89 -7.21 -3.49
N THR A 26 -0.82 -6.03 -4.12
CA THR A 26 -1.40 -4.79 -3.56
C THR A 26 -2.92 -4.87 -3.52
N SER A 27 -3.56 -5.37 -4.57
CA SER A 27 -5.03 -5.52 -4.62
C SER A 27 -5.55 -6.46 -3.53
N ILE A 28 -4.88 -7.58 -3.30
CA ILE A 28 -5.23 -8.54 -2.23
C ILE A 28 -5.08 -7.87 -0.86
N THR A 29 -3.94 -7.21 -0.61
CA THR A 29 -3.68 -6.49 0.66
C THR A 29 -4.77 -5.47 0.96
N LEU A 30 -5.11 -4.62 -0.01
CA LEU A 30 -6.11 -3.57 0.16
C LEU A 30 -7.52 -4.14 0.37
N SER A 31 -7.84 -5.26 -0.28
CA SER A 31 -9.13 -5.94 -0.13
C SER A 31 -9.30 -6.47 1.31
N PHE A 32 -8.30 -7.19 1.83
CA PHE A 32 -8.34 -7.70 3.20
C PHE A 32 -8.27 -6.59 4.25
N MET A 33 -7.46 -5.55 4.03
CA MET A 33 -7.42 -4.39 4.92
C MET A 33 -8.80 -3.74 5.00
N SER A 34 -9.46 -3.56 3.85
CA SER A 34 -10.81 -2.97 3.78
C SER A 34 -11.85 -3.85 4.48
N LEU A 35 -11.78 -5.17 4.30
CA LEU A 35 -12.63 -6.13 5.01
C LEU A 35 -12.43 -6.04 6.53
N LEU A 36 -11.18 -6.06 7.00
CA LEU A 36 -10.86 -5.96 8.43
C LEU A 36 -11.33 -4.63 9.01
N LEU A 37 -11.15 -3.51 8.31
CA LEU A 37 -11.65 -2.21 8.76
C LEU A 37 -13.19 -2.20 8.88
N ALA A 38 -13.89 -2.81 7.92
CA ALA A 38 -15.35 -2.93 7.99
C ALA A 38 -15.82 -3.82 9.16
N MET A 39 -15.06 -4.86 9.50
CA MET A 39 -15.32 -5.74 10.64
C MET A 39 -14.93 -5.14 12.00
N HIS A 40 -14.05 -4.14 12.02
CA HIS A 40 -13.53 -3.47 13.22
C HIS A 40 -13.77 -1.94 13.15
N PRO A 41 -15.03 -1.47 13.31
CA PRO A 41 -15.39 -0.06 13.14
C PRO A 41 -14.58 0.91 14.03
N GLU A 42 -14.19 0.47 15.22
CA GLU A 42 -13.35 1.23 16.15
C GLU A 42 -11.92 1.46 15.62
N VAL A 43 -11.37 0.50 14.86
CA VAL A 43 -10.07 0.64 14.20
C VAL A 43 -10.21 1.54 12.98
N GLN A 44 -11.27 1.36 12.19
CA GLN A 44 -11.59 2.22 11.06
C GLN A 44 -11.74 3.68 11.48
N GLU A 45 -12.40 3.94 12.60
CA GLU A 45 -12.57 5.30 13.11
C GLU A 45 -11.22 5.94 13.48
N LYS A 46 -10.33 5.19 14.15
CA LYS A 46 -8.98 5.66 14.48
C LYS A 46 -8.15 5.99 13.23
N VAL A 47 -8.17 5.13 12.22
CA VAL A 47 -7.51 5.39 10.92
C VAL A 47 -8.07 6.65 10.28
N ARG A 48 -9.40 6.78 10.24
CA ARG A 48 -10.06 7.96 9.65
C ARG A 48 -9.68 9.26 10.38
N GLN A 49 -9.60 9.23 11.71
CA GLN A 49 -9.19 10.38 12.51
C GLN A 49 -7.73 10.75 12.26
N GLU A 50 -6.82 9.77 12.20
CA GLU A 50 -5.41 10.00 11.88
C GLU A 50 -5.25 10.67 10.50
N VAL A 51 -5.92 10.14 9.47
CA VAL A 51 -5.87 10.69 8.12
C VAL A 51 -6.41 12.13 8.07
N LYS A 52 -7.53 12.41 8.76
CA LYS A 52 -8.08 13.78 8.84
C LYS A 52 -7.10 14.74 9.51
N ALA A 53 -6.53 14.37 10.65
CA ALA A 53 -5.55 15.19 11.35
C ALA A 53 -4.27 15.43 10.51
N ALA A 54 -3.83 14.43 9.74
CA ALA A 54 -2.71 14.58 8.82
C ALA A 54 -3.03 15.61 7.71
N ILE A 55 -4.22 15.54 7.11
CA ILE A 55 -4.67 16.50 6.09
C ILE A 55 -4.80 17.90 6.68
N GLU A 56 -5.43 18.05 7.84
CA GLU A 56 -5.61 19.35 8.51
C GLU A 56 -4.26 20.02 8.81
N SER A 57 -3.25 19.24 9.20
CA SER A 57 -1.93 19.77 9.53
C SER A 57 -1.00 19.99 8.32
N SER A 58 -1.15 19.25 7.22
CA SER A 58 -0.30 19.35 6.02
C SER A 58 -0.96 20.07 4.83
N GLY A 59 -2.27 20.28 4.87
CA GLY A 59 -3.08 20.80 3.76
C GLY A 59 -3.37 19.79 2.65
N ARG A 60 -2.59 18.71 2.52
CA ARG A 60 -2.77 17.64 1.52
C ARG A 60 -2.18 16.31 1.97
N LEU A 61 -2.59 15.22 1.32
CA LEU A 61 -1.89 13.94 1.36
C LEU A 61 -0.83 13.92 0.25
N ASP A 62 0.42 14.15 0.62
CA ASP A 62 1.59 13.93 -0.22
C ASP A 62 2.48 12.81 0.36
N TYR A 63 3.59 12.53 -0.31
CA TYR A 63 4.51 11.47 0.08
C TYR A 63 5.01 11.65 1.53
N ASP A 64 5.50 12.84 1.87
CA ASP A 64 6.04 13.14 3.20
C ASP A 64 4.95 13.00 4.28
N THR A 65 3.76 13.53 4.02
CA THR A 65 2.62 13.41 4.95
C THR A 65 2.25 11.95 5.17
N THR A 66 2.20 11.16 4.10
CA THR A 66 1.85 9.73 4.16
C THR A 66 2.91 8.95 4.94
N MET A 67 4.20 9.19 4.67
CA MET A 67 5.31 8.45 5.30
C MET A 67 5.51 8.81 6.77
N HIS A 68 5.23 10.05 7.17
CA HIS A 68 5.57 10.54 8.50
C HIS A 68 4.38 10.70 9.45
N LYS A 69 3.16 10.93 8.93
CA LYS A 69 1.99 11.24 9.76
C LYS A 69 0.95 10.12 9.85
N LEU A 70 1.04 9.06 9.04
CA LEU A 70 0.08 7.95 9.02
C LEU A 70 0.63 6.69 9.70
N LYS A 71 1.12 6.84 10.94
CA LYS A 71 1.79 5.76 11.68
C LYS A 71 0.84 4.62 12.04
N TYR A 72 -0.35 4.94 12.55
CA TYR A 72 -1.37 3.96 12.92
C TYR A 72 -1.93 3.24 11.70
N THR A 73 -2.17 3.97 10.61
CA THR A 73 -2.56 3.39 9.31
C THR A 73 -1.52 2.38 8.83
N THR A 74 -0.23 2.70 8.95
CA THR A 74 0.88 1.77 8.65
C THR A 74 0.86 0.53 9.55
N GLN A 75 0.52 0.68 10.84
CA GLN A 75 0.37 -0.45 11.76
C GLN A 75 -0.80 -1.36 11.35
N VAL A 76 -1.93 -0.79 10.93
CA VAL A 76 -3.08 -1.57 10.44
C VAL A 76 -2.74 -2.34 9.16
N MET A 77 -2.00 -1.71 8.25
CA MET A 77 -1.49 -2.39 7.05
C MET A 77 -0.55 -3.56 7.42
N ASN A 78 0.38 -3.34 8.34
CA ASN A 78 1.28 -4.40 8.81
C ASN A 78 0.53 -5.56 9.47
N GLU A 79 -0.52 -5.27 10.25
CA GLU A 79 -1.36 -6.29 10.86
C GLU A 79 -2.19 -7.06 9.81
N THR A 80 -2.66 -6.36 8.78
CA THR A 80 -3.31 -7.00 7.62
C THR A 80 -2.36 -7.98 6.95
N LEU A 81 -1.10 -7.58 6.70
CA LEU A 81 -0.08 -8.45 6.10
C LEU A 81 0.31 -9.63 7.00
N ARG A 82 0.27 -9.46 8.33
CA ARG A 82 0.51 -10.55 9.30
C ARG A 82 -0.60 -11.60 9.25
N LEU A 83 -1.86 -11.18 9.12
CA LEU A 83 -3.04 -12.06 9.09
C LEU A 83 -3.28 -12.67 7.70
N TYR A 84 -3.14 -11.86 6.65
CA TYR A 84 -3.42 -12.20 5.26
C TYR A 84 -2.23 -11.84 4.35
N PRO A 85 -1.13 -12.61 4.42
CA PRO A 85 0.02 -12.42 3.55
C PRO A 85 -0.36 -12.64 2.08
N PRO A 86 -0.14 -11.66 1.17
CA PRO A 86 -0.62 -11.72 -0.22
C PRO A 86 0.02 -12.80 -1.10
N SER A 87 1.15 -13.36 -0.67
CA SER A 87 1.81 -14.46 -1.38
C SER A 87 1.23 -15.83 -1.03
N LEU A 88 0.41 -15.93 0.02
CA LEU A 88 -0.15 -17.18 0.54
C LEU A 88 -1.68 -17.24 0.46
N THR A 89 -2.34 -16.12 0.15
CA THR A 89 -3.81 -15.99 0.11
C THR A 89 -4.27 -15.80 -1.32
#